data_AF-A0A6N3UQE5-F1
#
_entry.id   AF-A0A6N3UQE5-F1
#
_cell.length_a   1.000
_cell.length_b   1.000
_cell.length_c   1.000
_cell.angle_alpha   90.00
_cell.angle_beta   90.00
_cell.angle_gamma   90.00
#
_symmetry.space_group_name_H-M   'P 1'
#
loop_
_entity.id
_entity.type
_entity.pdbx_description
1 polymer ?
#
loop_
_entity_poly.entity_id
_entity_poly.type
_entity_poly.pdbx_seq_one_letter_code
_entity_poly.pdbx_strand_id
1 'polypeptide(L)'
;MPVKHDLALDLGITKHELNKLSAEDPHLAALIHKYIEADQHVVEAEKNEAIGTSDDTLILLKDKRLKVKDKIVIELKRLSTAQHAQ
;
A
#
# COMPACT_ATOMS: atom_id res chain seq x y z
N MET A 1 -15.15 -0.59 -11.99
CA MET A 1 -15.16 0.70 -11.26
C MET A 1 -13.86 0.77 -10.46
N PRO A 2 -13.12 1.89 -10.44
CA PRO A 2 -11.91 1.99 -9.65
C PRO A 2 -12.29 1.90 -8.17
N VAL A 3 -12.02 0.75 -7.55
CA VAL A 3 -12.19 0.56 -6.12
C VAL A 3 -11.14 1.43 -5.45
N LYS A 4 -11.56 2.49 -4.77
CA LYS A 4 -10.64 3.26 -3.92
C LYS A 4 -10.19 2.33 -2.80
N HIS A 5 -8.98 1.78 -2.92
CA HIS A 5 -8.38 1.02 -1.83
C HIS A 5 -7.92 1.99 -0.76
N ASP A 6 -8.71 2.10 0.30
CA ASP A 6 -8.29 2.82 1.50
C ASP A 6 -7.36 1.88 2.28
N LEU A 7 -6.04 2.07 2.10
CA LEU A 7 -5.00 1.26 2.73
C LEU A 7 -5.20 1.13 4.24
N ALA A 8 -5.63 2.19 4.92
CA ALA A 8 -5.91 2.15 6.35
C ALA A 8 -7.02 1.14 6.70
N LEU A 9 -8.12 1.13 5.92
CA LEU A 9 -9.20 0.15 6.07
C LEU A 9 -8.75 -1.27 5.78
N ASP A 10 -7.94 -1.48 4.73
CA ASP A 10 -7.39 -2.81 4.40
C ASP A 10 -6.51 -3.37 5.54
N LEU A 11 -5.79 -2.49 6.21
CA LEU A 11 -4.91 -2.81 7.34
C LEU A 11 -5.65 -2.89 8.68
N GLY A 12 -6.95 -2.56 8.72
CA GLY A 12 -7.76 -2.55 9.94
C GLY A 12 -7.38 -1.45 10.95
N ILE A 13 -6.72 -0.39 10.49
CA ILE A 13 -6.33 0.75 11.33
C ILE A 13 -6.97 2.05 10.85
N THR A 14 -6.92 3.09 11.67
CA THR A 14 -7.44 4.40 11.27
C THR A 14 -6.39 5.18 10.47
N LYS A 15 -6.83 6.10 9.60
CA LYS A 15 -5.91 7.02 8.92
C LYS A 15 -5.07 7.85 9.89
N HIS A 16 -5.61 8.13 11.07
CA HIS A 16 -4.90 8.84 12.11
C HIS A 16 -3.73 8.02 12.64
N GLU A 17 -3.98 6.76 13.00
CA GLU A 17 -2.94 5.80 13.44
C GLU A 17 -1.89 5.60 12.35
N LEU A 18 -2.30 5.41 11.09
CA LEU A 18 -1.36 5.26 9.98
C LEU A 18 -0.47 6.51 9.82
N ASN A 19 -1.04 7.72 9.92
CA ASN A 19 -0.25 8.96 9.85
C ASN A 19 0.70 9.09 11.03
N LYS A 20 0.24 8.80 12.24
CA LYS A 20 1.06 8.84 13.45
C LYS A 20 2.25 7.89 13.33
N LEU A 21 2.00 6.63 13.00
CA LEU A 21 3.03 5.62 12.80
C LEU A 21 4.00 5.99 11.66
N SER A 22 3.49 6.58 10.57
CA SER A 22 4.35 7.06 9.48
C SER A 22 5.19 8.27 9.86
N ALA A 23 4.74 9.08 10.82
CA ALA A 23 5.51 10.20 11.34
C ALA A 23 6.61 9.71 12.30
N GLU A 24 6.33 8.65 13.06
CA GLU A 24 7.29 8.02 13.98
C GLU A 24 8.31 7.15 13.23
N ASP A 25 7.92 6.51 12.13
CA ASP A 25 8.77 5.63 11.35
C ASP A 25 8.89 6.05 9.87
N PRO A 26 10.06 6.57 9.44
CA PRO A 26 10.28 7.02 8.07
C PRO A 26 10.29 5.85 7.06
N HIS A 27 10.53 4.61 7.51
CA HIS A 27 10.49 3.45 6.64
C HIS A 27 9.03 3.12 6.26
N LEU A 28 8.12 3.16 7.22
CA LEU A 28 6.69 3.00 7.02
C LEU A 28 6.14 4.10 6.11
N ALA A 29 6.52 5.36 6.32
CA ALA A 29 6.14 6.46 5.42
C ALA A 29 6.56 6.20 3.97
N ALA A 30 7.80 5.76 3.76
CA ALA A 30 8.30 5.42 2.43
C ALA A 30 7.55 4.22 1.81
N LEU A 31 7.16 3.23 2.60
CA LEU A 31 6.36 2.09 2.15
C LEU A 31 4.94 2.53 1.74
N ILE A 32 4.31 3.40 2.52
CA ILE A 32 2.98 3.95 2.20
C ILE A 32 3.02 4.73 0.89
N HIS A 33 4.02 5.59 0.68
CA HIS A 33 4.19 6.30 -0.59
C HIS A 33 4.35 5.33 -1.77
N LYS A 34 5.21 4.31 -1.63
CA LYS A 34 5.38 3.27 -2.67
C LYS A 34 4.09 2.52 -2.97
N TYR A 35 3.24 2.31 -1.97
CA TYR A 35 1.95 1.66 -2.17
C TYR A 35 1.02 2.55 -3.01
N ILE A 36 0.95 3.84 -2.69
CA ILE A 36 0.14 4.81 -3.42
C ILE A 36 0.62 4.91 -4.88
N GLU A 37 1.94 4.98 -5.11
CA GLU A 37 2.52 4.98 -6.46
C GLU A 37 2.16 3.69 -7.22
N ALA A 38 2.31 2.52 -6.57
CA ALA A 38 1.96 1.24 -7.19
C ALA A 38 0.47 1.15 -7.53
N ASP A 39 -0.42 1.64 -6.65
CA ASP A 39 -1.86 1.65 -6.90
C ASP A 39 -2.23 2.63 -8.03
N GLN A 40 -1.61 3.81 -8.08
CA GLN A 40 -1.78 4.74 -9.21
C GLN A 40 -1.38 4.08 -10.53
N HIS A 41 -0.23 3.41 -10.58
CA HIS A 41 0.19 2.70 -11.78
C HIS A 41 -0.77 1.57 -12.16
N VAL A 42 -1.33 0.81 -11.20
CA VAL A 42 -2.36 -0.20 -11.48
C VAL A 42 -3.59 0.46 -12.08
N VAL A 43 -4.09 1.55 -11.49
CA VAL A 43 -5.28 2.24 -11.98
C VAL A 43 -5.05 2.85 -13.37
N GLU A 44 -3.87 3.41 -13.62
CA GLU A 44 -3.49 3.90 -14.95
C GLU A 44 -3.38 2.76 -15.95
N ALA A 45 -2.77 1.64 -15.58
CA ALA A 45 -2.70 0.46 -16.42
C ALA A 45 -4.08 -0.12 -16.70
N GLU A 46 -4.97 -0.23 -15.71
CA GLU A 46 -6.37 -0.67 -15.87
C GLU A 46 -7.17 0.25 -16.80
N LYS A 47 -6.95 1.58 -16.71
CA LYS A 47 -7.55 2.54 -17.65
C LYS A 47 -7.02 2.36 -19.07
N ASN A 48 -5.71 2.11 -19.22
CA ASN A 48 -5.08 1.90 -20.51
C ASN A 48 -5.28 0.46 -21.04
N GLU A 49 -5.68 -0.51 -20.22
CA GLU A 49 -6.04 -1.88 -20.61
C GLU A 49 -7.24 -1.84 -21.56
N ALA A 50 -8.19 -0.94 -21.31
CA ALA A 50 -9.29 -0.66 -22.21
C ALA A 50 -8.83 -0.17 -23.62
N ILE A 51 -7.56 0.23 -23.77
CA ILE A 51 -6.94 0.73 -25.01
C ILE A 51 -5.82 -0.23 -25.51
N GLY A 52 -5.59 -1.36 -24.85
CA GLY A 52 -4.64 -2.40 -25.29
C GLY A 52 -3.36 -2.58 -24.47
N THR A 53 -3.34 -2.18 -23.20
CA THR A 53 -2.21 -2.52 -22.29
C THR A 53 -2.10 -4.04 -22.12
N SER A 54 -0.89 -4.59 -22.27
CA SER A 54 -0.64 -6.03 -22.08
C SER A 54 -0.90 -6.47 -20.64
N ASP A 55 -1.65 -7.55 -20.50
CA ASP A 55 -2.05 -8.16 -19.22
C ASP A 55 -0.85 -8.43 -18.29
N ASP A 56 0.32 -8.77 -18.85
CA ASP A 56 1.59 -8.95 -18.12
C ASP A 56 2.00 -7.72 -17.28
N THR A 57 1.79 -6.51 -17.82
CA THR A 57 2.12 -5.27 -17.12
C THR A 57 1.20 -5.09 -15.90
N LEU A 58 -0.10 -5.36 -16.07
CA LEU A 58 -1.04 -5.31 -14.96
C LEU A 58 -0.73 -6.35 -13.89
N ILE A 59 -0.38 -7.57 -14.28
CA ILE A 59 -0.01 -8.64 -13.34
C ILE A 59 1.19 -8.20 -12.51
N LEU A 60 2.23 -7.64 -13.14
CA LEU A 60 3.42 -7.11 -12.46
C LEU A 60 3.10 -5.95 -11.51
N LEU A 61 2.21 -5.04 -11.90
CA LEU A 61 1.82 -3.90 -11.07
C LEU A 61 0.97 -4.34 -9.87
N LYS A 62 0.03 -5.28 -10.08
CA LYS A 62 -0.76 -5.89 -9.01
C LYS A 62 0.12 -6.65 -8.01
N ASP A 63 1.12 -7.39 -8.50
CA ASP A 63 2.12 -8.06 -7.66
C ASP A 63 2.97 -7.07 -6.85
N LYS A 64 3.41 -5.97 -7.46
CA LYS A 64 4.10 -4.88 -6.73
C LYS A 64 3.22 -4.30 -5.64
N ARG A 65 1.96 -3.99 -5.93
CA ARG A 65 1.00 -3.47 -4.93
C ARG A 65 0.87 -4.43 -3.75
N LEU A 66 0.72 -5.73 -4.01
CA LEU A 66 0.61 -6.75 -2.98
C LEU A 66 1.89 -6.82 -2.12
N LYS A 67 3.07 -6.89 -2.75
CA LYS A 67 4.35 -6.94 -2.03
C LYS A 67 4.59 -5.73 -1.13
N VAL A 68 4.22 -4.53 -1.58
CA VAL A 68 4.35 -3.33 -0.75
C VAL A 68 3.36 -3.37 0.40
N LYS A 69 2.13 -3.83 0.17
CA LYS A 69 1.11 -4.01 1.20
C LYS A 69 1.59 -4.97 2.30
N ASP A 70 2.15 -6.12 1.93
CA ASP A 70 2.72 -7.08 2.88
C ASP A 70 3.84 -6.46 3.73
N LYS A 71 4.72 -5.66 3.12
CA LYS A 71 5.77 -4.94 3.87
C LYS A 71 5.19 -3.96 4.88
N ILE A 72 4.14 -3.23 4.51
CA ILE A 72 3.45 -2.30 5.42
C ILE A 72 2.85 -3.07 6.60
N VAL A 73 2.19 -4.20 6.35
CA VAL A 73 1.63 -5.05 7.42
C VAL A 73 2.73 -5.54 8.36
N ILE A 74 3.87 -5.97 7.82
CA ILE A 74 5.01 -6.42 8.63
C ILE A 74 5.54 -5.28 9.50
N GLU A 75 5.72 -4.09 8.94
CA GLU A 75 6.24 -2.94 9.69
C GLU A 75 5.24 -2.48 10.76
N LEU A 76 3.94 -2.47 10.45
CA LEU A 76 2.89 -2.16 11.43
C LEU A 76 2.88 -3.16 12.60
N LYS A 77 3.00 -4.46 12.32
CA LYS A 77 3.11 -5.49 13.36
C LYS A 77 4.36 -5.29 14.22
N ARG A 78 5.48 -4.92 13.59
CA ARG A 78 6.74 -4.62 14.28
C ARG A 78 6.58 -3.41 15.21
N LEU A 79 5.99 -2.32 14.74
CA LEU A 79 5.74 -1.11 15.54
C LEU A 79 4.74 -1.38 16.68
N SER A 80 3.66 -2.11 16.40
CA SER A 80 2.68 -2.51 17.43
C SER A 80 3.31 -3.40 18.51
N THR A 81 4.17 -4.33 18.14
CA THR A 81 4.90 -5.18 19.09
C THR A 81 5.90 -4.38 19.91
N ALA A 82 6.59 -3.42 19.28
CA ALA A 82 7.52 -2.53 19.97
C ALA A 82 6.83 -1.66 21.02
N GLN A 83 5.60 -1.21 20.77
CA GLN A 83 4.82 -0.39 21.73
C GLN A 83 4.27 -1.19 22.92
N HIS A 84 4.12 -2.51 22.81
CA HIS A 84 3.66 -3.38 23.91
C HIS A 84 4.78 -3.95 24.77
N ALA A 85 6.05 -3.74 24.40
CA ALA A 85 7.22 -4.28 25.10
C ALA A 85 7.87 -3.32 26.11
N GLN A 86 7.24 -2.19 26.43
CA GLN A 86 7.69 -1.22 27.43
C GLN A 86 6.86 -1.25 28.71
#